data_AF-A0A3M4KIX9-F1
#
_entry.id   AF-A0A3M4KIX9-F1
#
_cell.length_a   1.000
_cell.length_b   1.000
_cell.length_c   1.000
_cell.angle_alpha   90.00
_cell.angle_beta   90.00
_cell.angle_gamma   90.00
#
_symmetry.space_group_name_H-M   'P 1'
#
loop_
_entity.id
_entity.type
_entity.pdbx_description
1 polymer ?
#
loop_
_entity_poly.entity_id
_entity_poly.type
_entity_poly.pdbx_seq_one_letter_code
_entity_poly.pdbx_strand_id
1 'polypeptide(L)'
;MLMSDTGTDTVRLLARLTQQSERMGVDSALGMPVIRLGLITTLYFRNGHTPEMKRRVEACFSRFYEAFKTRLKWQLFKRMRRLSGSGFASTRRQVVESPPDEQFIWSIASATQAEVALYSLFVMNTSQGQADNDRSCLKMVLPWSYLTEPDGLKNYEAWIRYLSSEVQAEHGFGGLACVLPCDGHQYLPWEYRLAQDHMGLMVDPNPHIESLRLLDRIKGVNWYTVLGESFVRQLGGSDRLRGQMSPHRDIVFHSYSNGLLIRAGAVPELGGRGLPPPQPYVTVNRVIKPIRLQDTGNLHPYLGSGNSFTDETTAQWYARFDEKPVPPVDAGQACPRSGCWFSSAQYGSRRHFDEGELMPAFAHVKSKKTQWFWAEVSS
;
A
#
# COMPACT_ATOMS: atom_id res chain seq x y z
N MET A 1 -3.89 -31.15 20.97
CA MET A 1 -3.38 -31.22 19.58
C MET A 1 -4.41 -30.52 18.70
N LEU A 2 -4.31 -29.18 18.59
CA LEU A 2 -5.17 -28.34 17.75
C LEU A 2 -4.25 -27.68 16.73
N MET A 3 -4.01 -28.37 15.62
CA MET A 3 -3.30 -27.83 14.46
C MET A 3 -4.17 -28.12 13.23
N SER A 4 -5.11 -27.22 12.88
CA SER A 4 -5.75 -27.22 11.54
C SER A 4 -6.67 -26.03 11.18
N ASP A 5 -6.78 -24.95 11.95
CA ASP A 5 -7.75 -23.88 11.60
C ASP A 5 -7.22 -22.85 10.57
N THR A 6 -5.94 -22.47 10.67
CA THR A 6 -5.36 -21.41 9.83
C THR A 6 -5.24 -21.78 8.35
N GLY A 7 -5.06 -23.06 8.03
CA GLY A 7 -4.97 -23.56 6.65
C GLY A 7 -6.31 -23.46 5.93
N THR A 8 -7.39 -23.84 6.61
CA THR A 8 -8.76 -23.83 6.08
C THR A 8 -9.23 -22.40 5.80
N ASP A 9 -8.93 -21.47 6.71
CA ASP A 9 -9.26 -20.05 6.53
C ASP A 9 -8.51 -19.40 5.37
N THR A 10 -7.21 -19.72 5.21
CA THR A 10 -6.39 -19.20 4.10
C THR A 10 -6.97 -19.61 2.74
N VAL A 11 -7.34 -20.89 2.59
CA VAL A 11 -7.94 -21.41 1.35
C VAL A 11 -9.26 -20.71 1.05
N ARG A 12 -10.11 -20.54 2.07
CA ARG A 12 -11.40 -19.84 1.92
C ARG A 12 -11.22 -18.38 1.48
N LEU A 13 -10.26 -17.67 2.06
CA LEU A 13 -10.01 -16.26 1.72
C LEU A 13 -9.45 -16.10 0.29
N LEU A 14 -8.55 -16.99 -0.14
CA LEU A 14 -8.06 -17.00 -1.53
C LEU A 14 -9.17 -17.35 -2.54
N ALA A 15 -10.07 -18.29 -2.19
CA ALA A 15 -11.24 -18.59 -3.02
C ALA A 15 -12.18 -17.37 -3.17
N ARG A 16 -12.37 -16.59 -2.10
CA ARG A 16 -13.12 -15.33 -2.15
C ARG A 16 -12.45 -14.30 -3.08
N LEU A 17 -11.13 -14.14 -2.99
CA LEU A 17 -10.37 -13.27 -3.88
C LEU A 17 -10.50 -13.67 -5.35
N THR A 18 -10.58 -14.98 -5.63
CA THR A 18 -10.80 -15.51 -6.99
C THR A 18 -12.09 -14.95 -7.58
N GLN A 19 -13.21 -15.10 -6.87
CA GLN A 19 -14.51 -14.59 -7.31
C GLN A 19 -14.54 -13.06 -7.43
N GLN A 20 -13.83 -12.35 -6.56
CA GLN A 20 -13.74 -10.88 -6.62
C GLN A 20 -12.93 -10.43 -7.83
N SER A 21 -11.79 -11.07 -8.11
CA SER A 21 -10.95 -10.75 -9.26
C SER A 21 -11.68 -10.87 -10.59
N GLU A 22 -12.51 -11.90 -10.77
CA GLU A 22 -13.26 -12.12 -12.00
C GLU A 22 -14.23 -10.97 -12.28
N ARG A 23 -14.85 -10.42 -11.23
CA ARG A 23 -15.81 -9.30 -11.33
C ARG A 23 -15.15 -7.95 -11.57
N MET A 24 -13.88 -7.80 -11.17
CA MET A 24 -13.12 -6.55 -11.31
C MET A 24 -12.41 -6.42 -12.66
N GLY A 25 -12.28 -7.52 -13.41
CA GLY A 25 -11.64 -7.50 -14.72
C GLY A 25 -12.43 -6.66 -15.72
N VAL A 26 -11.73 -5.79 -16.46
CA VAL A 26 -12.32 -5.01 -17.55
C VAL A 26 -11.56 -5.25 -18.84
N ASP A 27 -12.30 -5.47 -19.91
CA ASP A 27 -11.79 -5.61 -21.27
C ASP A 27 -12.18 -4.39 -22.11
N SER A 28 -11.34 -4.05 -23.08
CA SER A 28 -11.66 -3.03 -24.06
C SER A 28 -12.77 -3.49 -25.00
N ALA A 29 -13.33 -2.58 -25.79
CA ALA A 29 -14.30 -2.92 -26.83
C ALA A 29 -13.75 -3.92 -27.87
N LEU A 30 -12.42 -4.02 -27.99
CA LEU A 30 -11.72 -4.97 -28.86
C LEU A 30 -11.37 -6.29 -28.16
N GLY A 31 -11.87 -6.52 -26.93
CA GLY A 31 -11.63 -7.74 -26.15
C GLY A 31 -10.24 -7.84 -25.53
N MET A 32 -9.47 -6.75 -25.48
CA MET A 32 -8.14 -6.74 -24.86
C MET A 32 -8.25 -6.47 -23.37
N PRO A 33 -7.47 -7.15 -22.50
CA PRO A 33 -7.47 -6.91 -21.06
C PRO A 33 -6.88 -5.54 -20.72
N VAL A 34 -7.70 -4.66 -20.12
CA VAL A 34 -7.32 -3.28 -19.77
C VAL A 34 -7.37 -2.99 -18.28
N ILE A 35 -8.04 -3.82 -17.48
CA ILE A 35 -7.92 -3.78 -16.01
C ILE A 35 -7.90 -5.21 -15.51
N ARG A 36 -6.93 -5.53 -14.65
CA ARG A 36 -6.89 -6.79 -13.90
C ARG A 36 -6.45 -6.54 -12.48
N LEU A 37 -6.93 -7.38 -11.57
CA LEU A 37 -6.38 -7.45 -10.22
C LEU A 37 -4.96 -8.00 -10.28
N GLY A 38 -4.01 -7.27 -9.70
CA GLY A 38 -2.62 -7.70 -9.61
C GLY A 38 -2.11 -7.63 -8.19
N LEU A 39 -0.98 -8.31 -7.99
CA LEU A 39 -0.19 -8.27 -6.78
C LEU A 39 1.04 -7.41 -7.04
N ILE A 40 1.12 -6.27 -6.36
CA ILE A 40 2.18 -5.28 -6.58
C ILE A 40 3.15 -5.22 -5.41
N THR A 41 4.38 -4.79 -5.69
CA THR A 41 5.35 -4.34 -4.69
C THR A 41 5.95 -3.04 -5.21
N THR A 42 5.77 -1.94 -4.49
CA THR A 42 6.33 -0.63 -4.84
C THR A 42 7.26 -0.18 -3.71
N LEU A 43 8.51 0.13 -4.06
CA LEU A 43 9.58 0.45 -3.13
C LEU A 43 10.25 1.78 -3.53
N TYR A 44 10.51 2.61 -2.53
CA TYR A 44 11.19 3.89 -2.68
C TYR A 44 12.56 3.83 -2.00
N PHE A 45 13.58 4.31 -2.69
CA PHE A 45 14.97 4.25 -2.23
C PHE A 45 15.80 5.45 -2.69
N ARG A 46 16.91 5.70 -1.99
CA ARG A 46 17.84 6.80 -2.29
C ARG A 46 18.90 6.39 -3.29
N ASN A 47 19.61 7.39 -3.80
CA ASN A 47 20.91 7.22 -4.45
C ASN A 47 20.88 6.30 -5.68
N GLY A 48 19.75 6.23 -6.40
CA GLY A 48 19.60 5.40 -7.60
C GLY A 48 20.56 5.75 -8.74
N HIS A 49 21.13 6.96 -8.73
CA HIS A 49 22.18 7.38 -9.66
C HIS A 49 23.56 6.73 -9.39
N THR A 50 23.80 6.21 -8.18
CA THR A 50 25.13 5.73 -7.79
C THR A 50 25.46 4.40 -8.48
N PRO A 51 26.74 4.14 -8.82
CA PRO A 51 27.14 2.87 -9.44
C PRO A 51 26.80 1.65 -8.59
N GLU A 52 26.89 1.76 -7.25
CA GLU A 52 26.50 0.68 -6.34
C GLU A 52 25.00 0.36 -6.47
N MET A 53 24.14 1.37 -6.38
CA MET A 53 22.69 1.17 -6.45
C MET A 53 22.26 0.69 -7.84
N LYS A 54 22.89 1.16 -8.91
CA LYS A 54 22.63 0.67 -10.28
C LYS A 54 22.92 -0.83 -10.41
N ARG A 55 23.98 -1.35 -9.79
CA ARG A 55 24.28 -2.80 -9.77
C ARG A 55 23.25 -3.59 -8.96
N ARG A 56 22.78 -3.05 -7.83
CA ARG A 56 21.70 -3.66 -7.02
C ARG A 56 20.38 -3.73 -7.79
N VAL A 57 19.99 -2.63 -8.45
CA VAL A 57 18.83 -2.59 -9.36
C VAL A 57 18.99 -3.61 -10.48
N GLU A 58 20.16 -3.69 -11.11
CA GLU A 58 20.46 -4.72 -12.11
C GLU A 58 20.25 -6.13 -11.56
N ALA A 59 20.74 -6.44 -10.35
CA ALA A 59 20.53 -7.74 -9.70
C ALA A 59 19.05 -8.06 -9.47
N CYS A 60 18.21 -7.07 -9.12
CA CYS A 60 16.75 -7.25 -9.06
C CYS A 60 16.18 -7.71 -10.41
N PHE A 61 16.57 -7.03 -11.50
CA PHE A 61 16.11 -7.38 -12.85
C PHE A 61 16.62 -8.74 -13.32
N SER A 62 17.88 -9.08 -13.03
CA SER A 62 18.43 -10.39 -13.37
C SER A 62 17.67 -11.53 -12.67
N ARG A 63 17.40 -11.40 -11.37
CA ARG A 63 16.64 -12.40 -10.63
C ARG A 63 15.22 -12.53 -11.16
N PHE A 64 14.55 -11.41 -11.44
CA PHE A 64 13.18 -11.41 -11.98
C PHE A 64 13.12 -12.00 -13.40
N TYR A 65 14.09 -11.66 -14.24
CA TYR A 65 14.21 -12.23 -15.58
C TYR A 65 14.38 -13.75 -15.52
N GLU A 66 15.29 -14.28 -14.69
CA GLU A 66 15.48 -15.73 -14.60
C GLU A 66 14.22 -16.46 -14.09
N ALA A 67 13.50 -15.86 -13.13
CA ALA A 67 12.28 -16.44 -12.59
C ALA A 67 11.11 -16.45 -13.59
N PHE A 68 10.98 -15.41 -14.43
CA PHE A 68 9.79 -15.18 -15.23
C PHE A 68 10.03 -15.03 -16.74
N LYS A 69 11.23 -15.34 -17.26
CA LYS A 69 11.59 -15.16 -18.68
C LYS A 69 10.61 -15.75 -19.68
N THR A 70 9.92 -16.84 -19.34
CA THR A 70 8.92 -17.48 -20.21
C THR A 70 7.61 -16.69 -20.32
N ARG A 71 7.33 -15.81 -19.36
CA ARG A 71 6.15 -14.92 -19.32
C ARG A 71 6.45 -13.53 -19.90
N LEU A 72 7.70 -13.11 -19.86
CA LEU A 72 8.13 -11.78 -20.29
C LEU A 72 8.31 -11.71 -21.81
N LYS A 73 7.82 -10.62 -22.41
CA LYS A 73 7.79 -10.44 -23.87
C LYS A 73 8.43 -9.14 -24.33
N TRP A 74 8.40 -8.11 -23.49
CA TRP A 74 8.77 -6.75 -23.88
C TRP A 74 9.74 -6.10 -22.90
N GLN A 75 10.49 -5.13 -23.40
CA GLN A 75 11.41 -4.30 -22.62
C GLN A 75 11.32 -2.84 -23.05
N LEU A 76 11.22 -1.94 -22.07
CA LEU A 76 11.38 -0.49 -22.22
C LEU A 76 12.68 -0.03 -21.55
N PHE A 77 13.50 0.73 -22.26
CA PHE A 77 14.62 1.48 -21.66
C PHE A 77 14.67 2.86 -22.32
N LYS A 78 15.41 2.99 -23.42
CA LYS A 78 15.36 4.18 -24.30
C LYS A 78 14.21 4.14 -25.31
N ARG A 79 13.78 2.92 -25.66
CA ARG A 79 12.65 2.65 -26.55
C ARG A 79 12.05 1.29 -26.22
N MET A 80 10.78 1.11 -26.58
CA MET A 80 10.09 -0.16 -26.45
C MET A 80 10.58 -1.17 -27.50
N ARG A 81 10.85 -2.40 -27.09
CA ARG A 81 11.27 -3.49 -27.99
C ARG A 81 10.89 -4.85 -27.44
N ARG A 82 10.85 -5.86 -28.31
CA ARG A 82 10.70 -7.26 -27.90
C ARG A 82 11.90 -7.68 -27.05
N LEU A 83 11.64 -8.35 -25.94
CA LEU A 83 12.65 -8.84 -25.02
C LEU A 83 13.40 -10.03 -25.66
N SER A 84 14.72 -9.94 -25.68
CA SER A 84 15.62 -11.01 -26.10
C SER A 84 16.78 -11.11 -25.10
N GLY A 85 17.44 -12.26 -25.01
CA GLY A 85 18.56 -12.44 -24.07
C GLY A 85 19.70 -11.47 -24.33
N SER A 86 20.08 -11.24 -25.59
CA SER A 86 21.12 -10.28 -25.96
C SER A 86 20.70 -8.83 -25.72
N GLY A 87 19.44 -8.50 -25.99
CA GLY A 87 18.86 -7.18 -25.71
C GLY A 87 18.86 -6.88 -24.21
N PHE A 88 18.45 -7.85 -23.39
CA PHE A 88 18.45 -7.75 -21.93
C PHE A 88 19.87 -7.57 -21.40
N ALA A 89 20.82 -8.41 -21.80
CA ALA A 89 22.22 -8.30 -21.41
C ALA A 89 22.87 -6.95 -21.81
N SER A 90 22.51 -6.42 -22.99
CA SER A 90 22.95 -5.09 -23.42
C SER A 90 22.38 -3.98 -22.54
N THR A 91 21.10 -4.06 -22.15
CA THR A 91 20.49 -3.05 -21.27
C THR A 91 21.05 -3.09 -19.86
N ARG A 92 21.30 -4.29 -19.30
CA ARG A 92 21.96 -4.44 -17.99
C ARG A 92 23.27 -3.66 -17.92
N ARG A 93 24.13 -3.81 -18.93
CA ARG A 93 25.40 -3.05 -19.02
C ARG A 93 25.16 -1.55 -19.09
N GLN A 94 24.27 -1.11 -20.00
CA GLN A 94 23.94 0.32 -20.15
C GLN A 94 23.40 0.96 -18.87
N VAL A 95 22.59 0.23 -18.09
CA VAL A 95 22.05 0.72 -16.81
C VAL A 95 23.17 0.93 -15.81
N VAL A 96 24.07 -0.06 -15.66
CA VAL A 96 25.19 0.02 -14.71
C VAL A 96 26.22 1.09 -15.11
N GLU A 97 26.45 1.25 -16.41
CA GLU A 97 27.41 2.20 -16.99
C GLU A 97 26.84 3.61 -17.19
N SER A 98 25.52 3.81 -16.96
CA SER A 98 24.89 5.12 -17.17
C SER A 98 25.51 6.20 -16.27
N PRO A 99 25.65 7.45 -16.74
CA PRO A 99 26.15 8.56 -15.93
C PRO A 99 25.30 8.86 -14.68
N PRO A 100 25.87 9.42 -13.60
CA PRO A 100 25.10 9.78 -12.39
C PRO A 100 24.05 10.87 -12.59
N ASP A 101 24.26 11.77 -13.55
CA ASP A 101 23.36 12.86 -13.90
C ASP A 101 22.19 12.42 -14.80
N GLU A 102 22.26 11.22 -15.38
CA GLU A 102 21.19 10.67 -16.23
C GLU A 102 20.12 9.95 -15.38
N GLN A 103 18.87 10.36 -15.57
CA GLN A 103 17.71 9.56 -15.18
C GLN A 103 17.40 8.57 -16.31
N PHE A 104 17.07 7.35 -15.93
CA PHE A 104 16.59 6.32 -16.82
C PHE A 104 15.31 5.67 -16.28
N ILE A 105 14.52 5.17 -17.23
CA ILE A 105 13.41 4.25 -16.97
C ILE A 105 13.82 2.91 -17.55
N TRP A 106 13.67 1.83 -16.80
CA TRP A 106 13.84 0.47 -17.29
C TRP A 106 12.66 -0.39 -16.86
N SER A 107 12.08 -1.12 -17.81
CA SER A 107 11.01 -2.07 -17.53
C SER A 107 11.12 -3.32 -18.40
N ILE A 108 10.77 -4.48 -17.82
CA ILE A 108 10.52 -5.73 -18.52
C ILE A 108 9.10 -6.20 -18.18
N ALA A 109 8.34 -6.61 -19.19
CA ALA A 109 6.90 -6.85 -19.03
C ALA A 109 6.38 -8.01 -19.91
N SER A 110 5.27 -8.62 -19.48
CA SER A 110 4.55 -9.67 -20.23
C SER A 110 3.73 -9.12 -21.39
N ALA A 111 3.43 -7.82 -21.41
CA ALA A 111 2.58 -7.15 -22.39
C ALA A 111 3.19 -5.83 -22.86
N THR A 112 2.61 -5.23 -23.91
CA THR A 112 3.01 -3.89 -24.39
C THR A 112 2.47 -2.79 -23.48
N GLN A 113 2.73 -1.52 -23.80
CA GLN A 113 2.21 -0.39 -23.02
C GLN A 113 0.68 -0.27 -23.09
N ALA A 114 0.07 -0.78 -24.18
CA ALA A 114 -1.38 -0.71 -24.45
C ALA A 114 -2.22 -1.78 -23.74
N GLU A 115 -1.58 -2.77 -23.12
CA GLU A 115 -2.22 -3.93 -22.49
C GLU A 115 -1.79 -4.06 -21.02
N VAL A 116 -2.62 -4.70 -20.20
CA VAL A 116 -2.24 -4.99 -18.82
C VAL A 116 -1.10 -6.03 -18.76
N ALA A 117 0.03 -5.63 -18.18
CA ALA A 117 1.16 -6.51 -17.92
C ALA A 117 1.05 -7.16 -16.53
N LEU A 118 0.63 -8.43 -16.48
CA LEU A 118 0.51 -9.21 -15.24
C LEU A 118 1.85 -9.67 -14.67
N TYR A 119 2.91 -9.71 -15.47
CA TYR A 119 4.29 -9.86 -14.97
C TYR A 119 5.08 -8.64 -15.44
N SER A 120 5.54 -7.81 -14.50
CA SER A 120 6.47 -6.74 -14.84
C SER A 120 7.39 -6.37 -13.69
N LEU A 121 8.56 -5.85 -14.05
CA LEU A 121 9.45 -5.15 -13.14
C LEU A 121 9.85 -3.83 -13.79
N PHE A 122 9.62 -2.74 -13.08
CA PHE A 122 9.85 -1.37 -13.50
C PHE A 122 10.78 -0.69 -12.49
N VAL A 123 11.66 0.17 -13.00
CA VAL A 123 12.42 1.12 -12.18
C VAL A 123 12.51 2.47 -12.87
N MET A 124 12.43 3.53 -12.07
CA MET A 124 12.90 4.86 -12.43
C MET A 124 13.88 5.31 -11.36
N ASN A 125 15.11 5.64 -11.74
CA ASN A 125 16.08 6.21 -10.80
C ASN A 125 15.93 7.74 -10.72
N THR A 126 16.46 8.30 -9.65
CA THR A 126 16.76 9.73 -9.57
C THR A 126 18.15 9.99 -10.12
N SER A 127 18.32 11.11 -10.81
CA SER A 127 19.65 11.65 -11.14
C SER A 127 20.33 12.18 -9.87
N GLN A 128 21.64 12.42 -9.94
CA GLN A 128 22.39 13.02 -8.83
C GLN A 128 21.82 14.39 -8.41
N GLY A 129 21.45 15.24 -9.37
CA GLY A 129 20.89 16.57 -9.09
C GLY A 129 19.50 16.56 -8.45
N GLN A 130 18.78 15.44 -8.54
CA GLN A 130 17.43 15.27 -7.97
C GLN A 130 17.42 14.43 -6.69
N ALA A 131 18.56 13.86 -6.28
CA ALA A 131 18.61 12.83 -5.26
C ALA A 131 18.10 13.26 -3.87
N ASP A 132 18.22 14.54 -3.53
CA ASP A 132 17.74 15.07 -2.25
C ASP A 132 16.22 15.30 -2.25
N ASN A 133 15.68 15.70 -3.41
CA ASN A 133 14.29 16.14 -3.56
C ASN A 133 13.35 15.08 -4.15
N ASP A 134 13.88 13.91 -4.49
CA ASP A 134 13.11 12.81 -5.06
C ASP A 134 13.64 11.45 -4.59
N ARG A 135 12.87 10.39 -4.81
CA ARG A 135 13.27 9.00 -4.55
C ARG A 135 13.20 8.19 -5.82
N SER A 136 14.16 7.30 -5.97
CA SER A 136 14.08 6.26 -6.99
C SER A 136 12.96 5.30 -6.62
N CYS A 137 12.27 4.77 -7.62
CA CYS A 137 11.14 3.89 -7.43
C CYS A 137 11.35 2.58 -8.19
N LEU A 138 11.14 1.45 -7.51
CA LEU A 138 11.07 0.11 -8.11
C LEU A 138 9.68 -0.47 -7.88
N LYS A 139 9.05 -0.97 -8.96
CA LYS A 139 7.73 -1.58 -8.92
C LYS A 139 7.74 -2.96 -9.57
N MET A 140 7.30 -3.97 -8.83
CA MET A 140 7.04 -5.31 -9.33
C MET A 140 5.52 -5.52 -9.44
N VAL A 141 5.09 -6.21 -10.50
CA VAL A 141 3.72 -6.69 -10.68
C VAL A 141 3.75 -8.18 -10.98
N LEU A 142 2.93 -8.94 -10.25
CA LEU A 142 2.63 -10.35 -10.46
C LEU A 142 1.10 -10.51 -10.58
N PRO A 143 0.59 -11.59 -11.22
CA PRO A 143 -0.84 -11.86 -11.18
C PRO A 143 -1.24 -12.19 -9.74
N TRP A 144 -2.43 -11.77 -9.30
CA TRP A 144 -2.90 -12.10 -7.95
C TRP A 144 -2.97 -13.63 -7.71
N SER A 145 -3.25 -14.40 -8.77
CA SER A 145 -3.31 -15.86 -8.75
C SER A 145 -1.97 -16.51 -8.38
N TYR A 146 -0.86 -15.77 -8.42
CA TYR A 146 0.43 -16.22 -7.89
C TYR A 146 0.33 -16.67 -6.43
N LEU A 147 -0.60 -16.08 -5.65
CA LEU A 147 -0.84 -16.47 -4.26
C LEU A 147 -1.52 -17.83 -4.10
N THR A 148 -2.16 -18.34 -5.17
CA THR A 148 -2.83 -19.65 -5.18
C THR A 148 -1.90 -20.78 -5.60
N GLU A 149 -0.71 -20.47 -6.11
CA GLU A 149 0.30 -21.47 -6.43
C GLU A 149 0.87 -22.12 -5.14
N PRO A 150 1.45 -23.34 -5.24
CA PRO A 150 2.17 -23.94 -4.12
C PRO A 150 3.22 -22.97 -3.54
N ASP A 151 3.16 -22.76 -2.22
CA ASP A 151 3.99 -21.78 -1.51
C ASP A 151 3.90 -20.32 -2.01
N GLY A 152 2.88 -19.96 -2.80
CA GLY A 152 2.72 -18.64 -3.42
C GLY A 152 2.81 -17.46 -2.43
N LEU A 153 2.17 -17.60 -1.26
CA LEU A 153 2.26 -16.62 -0.17
C LEU A 153 3.70 -16.44 0.34
N LYS A 154 4.44 -17.54 0.55
CA LYS A 154 5.84 -17.50 1.00
C LYS A 154 6.76 -16.96 -0.09
N ASN A 155 6.51 -17.33 -1.34
CA ASN A 155 7.30 -16.88 -2.48
C ASN A 155 7.16 -15.37 -2.68
N TYR A 156 5.95 -14.83 -2.53
CA TYR A 156 5.74 -13.38 -2.58
C TYR A 156 6.43 -12.67 -1.41
N GLU A 157 6.32 -13.19 -0.18
CA GLU A 157 7.05 -12.66 0.98
C GLU A 157 8.58 -12.63 0.72
N ALA A 158 9.12 -13.70 0.14
CA ALA A 158 10.52 -13.79 -0.22
C ALA A 158 10.91 -12.74 -1.29
N TRP A 159 10.04 -12.49 -2.28
CA TRP A 159 10.24 -11.46 -3.29
C TRP A 159 10.29 -10.06 -2.68
N ILE A 160 9.26 -9.65 -1.93
CA ILE A 160 9.24 -8.30 -1.35
C ILE A 160 10.43 -8.10 -0.42
N ARG A 161 10.76 -9.09 0.43
CA ARG A 161 11.93 -9.00 1.33
C ARG A 161 13.25 -8.90 0.57
N TYR A 162 13.42 -9.69 -0.50
CA TYR A 162 14.61 -9.62 -1.35
C TYR A 162 14.73 -8.24 -2.01
N LEU A 163 13.67 -7.77 -2.67
CA LEU A 163 13.68 -6.49 -3.37
C LEU A 163 13.94 -5.33 -2.39
N SER A 164 13.28 -5.33 -1.22
CA SER A 164 13.52 -4.33 -0.17
C SER A 164 14.95 -4.33 0.33
N SER A 165 15.57 -5.51 0.51
CA SER A 165 16.97 -5.62 0.92
C SER A 165 17.91 -5.14 -0.19
N GLU A 166 17.67 -5.58 -1.42
CA GLU A 166 18.60 -5.34 -2.51
C GLU A 166 18.71 -3.84 -2.82
N VAL A 167 17.58 -3.14 -2.91
CA VAL A 167 17.56 -1.68 -3.17
C VAL A 167 17.72 -0.83 -1.90
N GLN A 168 17.91 -1.45 -0.74
CA GLN A 168 17.94 -0.77 0.56
C GLN A 168 16.74 0.19 0.73
N ALA A 169 15.53 -0.34 0.48
CA ALA A 169 14.31 0.47 0.47
C ALA A 169 14.17 1.31 1.77
N GLU A 170 13.82 2.58 1.63
CA GLU A 170 13.48 3.44 2.77
C GLU A 170 12.05 3.19 3.23
N HIS A 171 11.16 2.94 2.27
CA HIS A 171 9.77 2.56 2.54
C HIS A 171 9.13 1.98 1.28
N GLY A 172 7.90 1.48 1.45
CA GLY A 172 7.11 0.96 0.34
C GLY A 172 5.96 0.12 0.83
N PHE A 173 5.33 -0.60 -0.09
CA PHE A 173 4.18 -1.44 0.21
C PHE A 173 4.07 -2.61 -0.76
N GLY A 174 3.36 -3.64 -0.33
CA GLY A 174 2.99 -4.78 -1.16
C GLY A 174 1.55 -5.21 -0.90
N GLY A 175 0.86 -5.66 -1.94
CA GLY A 175 -0.53 -6.10 -1.82
C GLY A 175 -1.30 -5.98 -3.12
N LEU A 176 -2.62 -5.90 -3.01
CA LEU A 176 -3.51 -5.89 -4.18
C LEU A 176 -3.65 -4.49 -4.75
N ALA A 177 -3.64 -4.41 -6.08
CA ALA A 177 -3.92 -3.18 -6.83
C ALA A 177 -4.63 -3.50 -8.14
N CYS A 178 -5.32 -2.50 -8.69
CA CYS A 178 -5.76 -2.57 -10.08
C CYS A 178 -4.57 -2.26 -10.98
N VAL A 179 -4.18 -3.21 -11.82
CA VAL A 179 -3.12 -3.02 -12.80
C VAL A 179 -3.74 -2.49 -14.08
N LEU A 180 -3.24 -1.34 -14.52
CA LEU A 180 -3.65 -0.65 -15.73
C LEU A 180 -2.52 -0.74 -16.80
N PRO A 181 -2.85 -0.59 -18.09
CA PRO A 181 -1.87 -0.34 -19.15
C PRO A 181 -1.05 0.91 -18.83
N CYS A 182 0.20 0.93 -19.29
CA CYS A 182 1.11 2.05 -19.04
C CYS A 182 0.62 3.35 -19.69
N ASP A 183 -0.02 3.27 -20.85
CA ASP A 183 -0.66 4.40 -21.55
C ASP A 183 -2.16 4.53 -21.22
N GLY A 184 -2.64 3.73 -20.26
CA GLY A 184 -4.04 3.54 -19.93
C GLY A 184 -4.67 4.64 -19.09
N HIS A 185 -4.25 5.91 -19.23
CA HIS A 185 -4.77 7.02 -18.41
C HIS A 185 -6.29 7.20 -18.52
N GLN A 186 -6.89 6.80 -19.65
CA GLN A 186 -8.35 6.76 -19.84
C GLN A 186 -9.08 5.79 -18.89
N TYR A 187 -8.35 4.88 -18.23
CA TYR A 187 -8.88 3.90 -17.27
C TYR A 187 -8.72 4.35 -15.81
N LEU A 188 -8.15 5.52 -15.53
CA LEU A 188 -8.07 6.07 -14.16
C LEU A 188 -9.46 6.20 -13.48
N PRO A 189 -10.55 6.61 -14.18
CA PRO A 189 -11.89 6.60 -13.58
C PRO A 189 -12.37 5.23 -13.10
N TRP A 190 -11.88 4.14 -13.71
CA TRP A 190 -12.17 2.79 -13.26
C TRP A 190 -11.36 2.42 -12.01
N GLU A 191 -10.08 2.77 -11.94
CA GLU A 191 -9.28 2.59 -10.72
C GLU A 191 -9.91 3.35 -9.54
N TYR A 192 -10.37 4.59 -9.78
CA TYR A 192 -11.10 5.36 -8.78
C TYR A 192 -12.33 4.62 -8.28
N ARG A 193 -13.23 4.19 -9.18
CA ARG A 193 -14.45 3.44 -8.81
C ARG A 193 -14.12 2.18 -8.00
N LEU A 194 -13.18 1.37 -8.48
CA LEU A 194 -12.79 0.12 -7.81
C LEU A 194 -12.19 0.38 -6.43
N ALA A 195 -11.40 1.44 -6.26
CA ALA A 195 -10.84 1.81 -4.96
C ALA A 195 -11.91 2.28 -3.95
N GLN A 196 -13.02 2.86 -4.42
CA GLN A 196 -14.17 3.19 -3.56
C GLN A 196 -14.94 1.94 -3.12
N ASP A 197 -15.08 0.96 -4.02
CA ASP A 197 -15.80 -0.29 -3.72
C ASP A 197 -14.96 -1.29 -2.91
N HIS A 198 -13.62 -1.20 -2.99
CA HIS A 198 -12.66 -2.10 -2.37
C HIS A 198 -11.53 -1.32 -1.65
N MET A 199 -11.76 -1.00 -0.37
CA MET A 199 -10.83 -0.22 0.46
C MET A 199 -9.43 -0.83 0.57
N GLY A 200 -9.28 -2.15 0.39
CA GLY A 200 -8.00 -2.84 0.44
C GLY A 200 -7.13 -2.66 -0.81
N LEU A 201 -7.66 -2.05 -1.88
CA LEU A 201 -6.87 -1.75 -3.07
C LEU A 201 -5.90 -0.61 -2.83
N MET A 202 -4.67 -0.83 -3.26
CA MET A 202 -3.69 0.22 -3.43
C MET A 202 -3.93 0.94 -4.76
N VAL A 203 -4.05 2.27 -4.69
CA VAL A 203 -4.08 3.15 -5.86
C VAL A 203 -2.63 3.51 -6.16
N ASP A 204 -2.09 3.00 -7.25
CA ASP A 204 -0.68 3.17 -7.60
C ASP A 204 -0.48 3.22 -9.12
N PRO A 205 -1.15 4.14 -9.85
CA PRO A 205 -1.03 4.19 -11.29
C PRO A 205 0.35 4.67 -11.75
N ASN A 206 0.98 5.59 -11.00
CA ASN A 206 2.26 6.21 -11.34
C ASN A 206 3.13 6.40 -10.09
N PRO A 207 3.81 5.35 -9.61
CA PRO A 207 4.54 5.41 -8.34
C PRO A 207 5.66 6.45 -8.34
N HIS A 208 6.21 6.77 -9.50
CA HIS A 208 7.29 7.73 -9.71
C HIS A 208 6.87 9.20 -9.68
N ILE A 209 5.58 9.50 -9.78
CA ILE A 209 5.06 10.87 -9.57
C ILE A 209 4.90 11.14 -8.08
N GLU A 210 4.54 10.10 -7.33
CA GLU A 210 4.35 10.20 -5.88
C GLU A 210 5.65 10.25 -5.09
N SER A 211 6.76 9.76 -5.64
CA SER A 211 8.07 9.76 -4.97
C SER A 211 8.50 11.15 -4.49
N LEU A 212 8.13 12.21 -5.23
CA LEU A 212 8.38 13.62 -4.90
C LEU A 212 7.74 14.05 -3.57
N ARG A 213 6.69 13.35 -3.12
CA ARG A 213 5.93 13.66 -1.89
C ARG A 213 6.22 12.69 -0.77
N LEU A 214 6.95 11.62 -1.06
CA LEU A 214 7.25 10.52 -0.15
C LEU A 214 8.72 10.54 0.30
N LEU A 215 9.26 11.74 0.51
CA LEU A 215 10.67 11.95 0.89
C LEU A 215 10.92 11.60 2.36
N ASP A 216 10.03 12.07 3.23
CA ASP A 216 10.06 11.94 4.69
C ASP A 216 8.72 11.42 5.24
N ARG A 217 7.86 10.92 4.35
CA ARG A 217 6.56 10.33 4.63
C ARG A 217 6.36 9.05 3.82
N ILE A 218 5.48 8.20 4.28
CA ILE A 218 5.08 6.98 3.58
C ILE A 218 3.66 7.12 3.04
N LYS A 219 3.34 6.38 1.97
CA LYS A 219 2.00 6.40 1.38
C LYS A 219 0.93 5.87 2.34
N GLY A 220 1.23 4.78 3.06
CA GLY A 220 0.33 4.21 4.06
C GLY A 220 0.36 2.70 4.11
N VAL A 221 -0.72 2.11 4.60
CA VAL A 221 -0.83 0.67 4.83
C VAL A 221 -1.30 -0.09 3.59
N ASN A 222 -0.79 -1.31 3.43
CA ASN A 222 -1.34 -2.37 2.58
C ASN A 222 -1.08 -3.73 3.26
N TRP A 223 -1.30 -4.84 2.56
CA TRP A 223 -0.99 -6.17 3.07
C TRP A 223 0.44 -6.30 3.60
N TYR A 224 1.41 -5.72 2.90
CA TYR A 224 2.75 -5.46 3.42
C TYR A 224 3.01 -3.95 3.45
N THR A 225 3.54 -3.48 4.57
CA THR A 225 4.12 -2.15 4.71
C THR A 225 5.61 -2.28 4.99
N VAL A 226 6.45 -1.70 4.14
CA VAL A 226 7.92 -1.72 4.24
C VAL A 226 8.35 -0.43 4.92
N LEU A 227 9.08 -0.55 6.03
CA LEU A 227 9.57 0.58 6.81
C LEU A 227 11.08 0.46 7.00
N GLY A 228 11.81 1.44 6.49
CA GLY A 228 13.23 1.59 6.73
C GLY A 228 13.54 2.03 8.15
N GLU A 229 14.80 1.86 8.58
CA GLU A 229 15.23 2.16 9.95
C GLU A 229 14.91 3.59 10.41
N SER A 230 14.94 4.57 9.51
CA SER A 230 14.59 5.97 9.82
C SER A 230 13.12 6.09 10.28
N PHE A 231 12.19 5.48 9.56
CA PHE A 231 10.77 5.46 9.91
C PHE A 231 10.49 4.60 11.14
N VAL A 232 11.17 3.46 11.27
CA VAL A 232 11.06 2.62 12.48
C VAL A 232 11.49 3.40 13.72
N ARG A 233 12.57 4.19 13.65
CA ARG A 233 13.00 5.07 14.76
C ARG A 233 11.99 6.17 15.06
N GLN A 234 11.41 6.82 14.03
CA GLN A 234 10.37 7.83 14.23
C GLN A 234 9.13 7.26 14.95
N LEU A 235 8.81 5.99 14.72
CA LEU A 235 7.73 5.28 15.41
C LEU A 235 8.13 4.71 16.79
N GLY A 236 9.33 5.03 17.29
CA GLY A 236 9.80 4.61 18.61
C GLY A 236 10.45 3.22 18.67
N GLY A 237 10.86 2.65 17.53
CA GLY A 237 11.65 1.42 17.46
C GLY A 237 10.84 0.14 17.25
N SER A 238 11.53 -0.95 16.88
CA SER A 238 10.88 -2.22 16.54
C SER A 238 10.11 -2.84 17.72
N ASP A 239 10.66 -2.76 18.94
CA ASP A 239 10.03 -3.34 20.12
C ASP A 239 8.72 -2.63 20.47
N ARG A 240 8.66 -1.30 20.35
CA ARG A 240 7.43 -0.53 20.55
C ARG A 240 6.37 -0.92 19.52
N LEU A 241 6.75 -1.01 18.24
CA LEU A 241 5.84 -1.42 17.17
C LEU A 241 5.25 -2.82 17.43
N ARG A 242 6.10 -3.78 17.80
CA ARG A 242 5.68 -5.15 18.12
C ARG A 242 4.79 -5.20 19.35
N GLY A 243 5.11 -4.42 20.39
CA GLY A 243 4.29 -4.32 21.61
C GLY A 243 2.90 -3.74 21.35
N GLN A 244 2.80 -2.68 20.53
CA GLN A 244 1.51 -2.07 20.18
C GLN A 244 0.61 -2.99 19.35
N MET A 245 1.20 -3.91 18.58
CA MET A 245 0.46 -4.85 17.71
C MET A 245 0.40 -6.28 18.26
N SER A 246 0.98 -6.56 19.44
CA SER A 246 1.03 -7.92 20.00
C SER A 246 -0.32 -8.60 20.23
N PRO A 247 -1.45 -7.89 20.47
CA PRO A 247 -2.76 -8.52 20.53
C PRO A 247 -3.24 -9.11 19.19
N HIS A 248 -2.68 -8.67 18.07
CA HIS A 248 -3.11 -9.03 16.71
C HIS A 248 -2.18 -10.10 16.11
N ARG A 249 -2.52 -11.38 16.35
CA ARG A 249 -1.68 -12.54 15.97
C ARG A 249 -1.49 -12.73 14.46
N ASP A 250 -2.36 -12.13 13.67
CA ASP A 250 -2.34 -12.15 12.21
C ASP A 250 -1.44 -11.06 11.62
N ILE A 251 -0.92 -10.15 12.45
CA ILE A 251 0.12 -9.18 12.07
C ILE A 251 1.50 -9.79 12.32
N VAL A 252 2.29 -9.94 11.26
CA VAL A 252 3.62 -10.57 11.33
C VAL A 252 4.68 -9.59 10.87
N PHE A 253 5.81 -9.56 11.57
CA PHE A 253 6.93 -8.69 11.25
C PHE A 253 8.08 -9.50 10.67
N HIS A 254 8.64 -9.04 9.57
CA HIS A 254 9.82 -9.63 8.93
C HIS A 254 10.94 -8.59 8.90
N SER A 255 12.18 -8.99 9.17
CA SER A 255 13.33 -8.07 9.05
C SER A 255 13.92 -8.15 7.64
N TYR A 256 14.49 -7.03 7.18
CA TYR A 256 15.30 -6.94 5.96
C TYR A 256 16.52 -6.05 6.23
N SER A 257 17.45 -5.94 5.27
CA SER A 257 18.76 -5.32 5.52
C SER A 257 18.72 -3.86 5.99
N ASN A 258 17.65 -3.12 5.73
CA ASN A 258 17.51 -1.70 6.08
C ASN A 258 16.24 -1.40 6.88
N GLY A 259 15.65 -2.40 7.56
CA GLY A 259 14.46 -2.17 8.38
C GLY A 259 13.57 -3.40 8.59
N LEU A 260 12.25 -3.18 8.59
CA LEU A 260 11.26 -4.24 8.75
C LEU A 260 10.09 -4.12 7.76
N LEU A 261 9.44 -5.25 7.52
CA LEU A 261 8.16 -5.37 6.83
C LEU A 261 7.10 -5.74 7.88
N ILE A 262 5.94 -5.11 7.79
CA ILE A 262 4.75 -5.45 8.57
C ILE A 262 3.76 -6.09 7.61
N ARG A 263 3.45 -7.37 7.83
CA ARG A 263 2.42 -8.12 7.10
C ARG A 263 1.12 -8.06 7.88
N ALA A 264 0.10 -7.41 7.35
CA ALA A 264 -1.19 -7.21 7.97
C ALA A 264 -2.19 -8.29 7.51
N GLY A 265 -2.28 -9.40 8.25
CA GLY A 265 -3.15 -10.53 7.89
C GLY A 265 -2.42 -11.64 7.14
N ALA A 266 -3.03 -12.83 7.12
CA ALA A 266 -2.46 -14.02 6.48
C ALA A 266 -2.46 -13.94 4.94
N VAL A 267 -3.46 -13.28 4.37
CA VAL A 267 -3.63 -13.04 2.93
C VAL A 267 -4.07 -11.59 2.70
N PRO A 268 -3.83 -11.00 1.52
CA PRO A 268 -4.29 -9.64 1.27
C PRO A 268 -5.82 -9.60 1.18
N GLU A 269 -6.43 -8.59 1.79
CA GLU A 269 -7.88 -8.41 1.76
C GLU A 269 -8.27 -7.17 0.95
N LEU A 270 -9.28 -7.32 0.09
CA LEU A 270 -9.87 -6.20 -0.68
C LEU A 270 -10.86 -5.37 0.15
N GLY A 271 -11.41 -5.94 1.21
CA GLY A 271 -12.63 -5.43 1.84
C GLY A 271 -13.81 -5.44 0.87
N GLY A 272 -14.86 -4.67 1.20
CA GLY A 272 -15.99 -4.47 0.32
C GLY A 272 -16.87 -3.32 0.77
N ARG A 273 -17.61 -2.74 -0.19
CA ARG A 273 -18.54 -1.66 0.08
C ARG A 273 -19.56 -2.05 1.15
N GLY A 274 -19.70 -1.20 2.17
CA GLY A 274 -20.61 -1.42 3.30
C GLY A 274 -20.14 -2.46 4.32
N LEU A 275 -18.99 -3.10 4.10
CA LEU A 275 -18.36 -3.98 5.08
C LEU A 275 -17.36 -3.18 5.94
N PRO A 276 -17.12 -3.62 7.19
CA PRO A 276 -16.06 -3.03 8.00
C PRO A 276 -14.69 -3.17 7.31
N PRO A 277 -13.76 -2.23 7.53
CA PRO A 277 -12.40 -2.33 7.01
C PRO A 277 -11.66 -3.55 7.58
N PRO A 278 -10.71 -4.15 6.84
CA PRO A 278 -9.88 -5.23 7.36
C PRO A 278 -9.15 -4.79 8.63
N GLN A 279 -9.41 -5.49 9.74
CA GLN A 279 -8.90 -5.10 11.05
C GLN A 279 -7.36 -5.05 11.14
N PRO A 280 -6.59 -5.94 10.46
CA PRO A 280 -5.14 -5.81 10.41
C PRO A 280 -4.69 -4.50 9.78
N TYR A 281 -5.38 -4.05 8.73
CA TYR A 281 -5.03 -2.81 8.03
C TYR A 281 -5.32 -1.59 8.91
N VAL A 282 -6.46 -1.57 9.63
CA VAL A 282 -6.78 -0.52 10.61
C VAL A 282 -5.74 -0.46 11.73
N THR A 283 -5.34 -1.61 12.25
CA THR A 283 -4.36 -1.71 13.34
C THR A 283 -2.99 -1.19 12.91
N VAL A 284 -2.48 -1.63 11.76
CA VAL A 284 -1.20 -1.12 11.23
C VAL A 284 -1.31 0.36 10.89
N ASN A 285 -2.42 0.79 10.29
CA ASN A 285 -2.68 2.18 9.96
C ASN A 285 -2.59 3.10 11.18
N ARG A 286 -3.22 2.72 12.30
CA ARG A 286 -3.20 3.48 13.56
C ARG A 286 -1.76 3.77 14.01
N VAL A 287 -0.88 2.78 13.93
CA VAL A 287 0.50 2.89 14.40
C VAL A 287 1.37 3.70 13.44
N ILE A 288 1.21 3.53 12.12
CA ILE A 288 2.02 4.25 11.13
C ILE A 288 1.50 5.66 10.79
N LYS A 289 0.30 6.01 11.26
CA LYS A 289 -0.35 7.31 10.99
C LYS A 289 0.56 8.53 11.20
N PRO A 290 1.43 8.61 12.24
CA PRO A 290 2.32 9.76 12.42
C PRO A 290 3.30 10.03 11.28
N ILE A 291 3.69 8.98 10.52
CA ILE A 291 4.63 9.09 9.40
C ILE A 291 3.95 8.99 8.03
N ARG A 292 2.63 8.76 7.99
CA ARG A 292 1.85 8.70 6.76
C ARG A 292 1.74 10.09 6.16
N LEU A 293 1.76 10.16 4.83
CA LEU A 293 1.52 11.39 4.08
C LEU A 293 0.21 12.07 4.52
N GLN A 294 0.28 13.37 4.83
CA GLN A 294 -0.86 14.16 5.33
C GLN A 294 -1.37 15.17 4.30
N ASP A 295 -0.48 15.77 3.51
CA ASP A 295 -0.87 16.52 2.32
C ASP A 295 -1.04 15.52 1.18
N THR A 296 -2.28 15.32 0.75
CA THR A 296 -2.64 14.17 -0.08
C THR A 296 -2.67 14.50 -1.55
N GLY A 297 -2.76 15.78 -1.94
CA GLY A 297 -2.83 16.24 -3.34
C GLY A 297 -3.79 15.37 -4.15
N ASN A 298 -3.46 15.07 -5.41
CA ASN A 298 -4.30 14.22 -6.23
C ASN A 298 -3.59 12.92 -6.65
N LEU A 299 -4.20 11.77 -6.34
CA LEU A 299 -3.73 10.45 -6.78
C LEU A 299 -3.77 10.27 -8.31
N HIS A 300 -4.64 11.00 -9.01
CA HIS A 300 -4.80 11.05 -10.46
C HIS A 300 -4.50 12.47 -10.99
N PRO A 301 -3.23 12.91 -11.00
CA PRO A 301 -2.86 14.29 -11.36
C PRO A 301 -3.14 14.65 -12.83
N TYR A 302 -3.41 13.66 -13.68
CA TYR A 302 -3.84 13.88 -15.07
C TYR A 302 -5.37 14.00 -15.10
N LEU A 303 -5.86 15.22 -15.31
CA LEU A 303 -7.28 15.52 -15.45
C LEU A 303 -7.82 14.88 -16.74
N GLY A 304 -8.32 13.65 -16.62
CA GLY A 304 -9.19 13.05 -17.63
C GLY A 304 -10.60 13.63 -17.49
N SER A 305 -11.32 13.75 -18.61
CA SER A 305 -12.76 14.04 -18.63
C SER A 305 -13.55 12.86 -18.05
N GLY A 306 -13.58 12.72 -16.73
CA GLY A 306 -14.31 11.67 -16.02
C GLY A 306 -14.15 11.72 -14.49
N ASN A 307 -14.98 10.96 -13.77
CA ASN A 307 -14.92 10.82 -12.31
C ASN A 307 -13.60 10.13 -11.91
N SER A 308 -12.61 10.93 -11.53
CA SER A 308 -11.28 10.49 -11.04
C SER A 308 -11.09 10.98 -9.59
N PHE A 309 -9.95 10.66 -8.99
CA PHE A 309 -9.61 11.24 -7.70
C PHE A 309 -9.56 12.78 -7.78
N THR A 310 -10.12 13.41 -6.76
CA THR A 310 -9.99 14.85 -6.44
C THR A 310 -9.11 14.97 -5.20
N ASP A 311 -8.75 16.17 -4.79
CA ASP A 311 -8.00 16.37 -3.55
C ASP A 311 -8.78 15.84 -2.33
N GLU A 312 -10.10 16.05 -2.29
CA GLU A 312 -10.97 15.56 -1.21
C GLU A 312 -11.09 14.04 -1.20
N THR A 313 -11.34 13.43 -2.35
CA THR A 313 -11.50 11.96 -2.42
C THR A 313 -10.16 11.25 -2.26
N THR A 314 -9.06 11.91 -2.62
CA THR A 314 -7.70 11.47 -2.30
C THR A 314 -7.48 11.49 -0.79
N ALA A 315 -7.81 12.58 -0.11
CA ALA A 315 -7.71 12.66 1.35
C ALA A 315 -8.54 11.57 2.05
N GLN A 316 -9.77 11.33 1.57
CA GLN A 316 -10.62 10.24 2.05
C GLN A 316 -9.98 8.87 1.83
N TRP A 317 -9.34 8.64 0.68
CA TRP A 317 -8.65 7.39 0.41
C TRP A 317 -7.47 7.17 1.37
N TYR A 318 -6.65 8.19 1.64
CA TYR A 318 -5.58 8.07 2.64
C TYR A 318 -6.14 7.79 4.05
N ALA A 319 -7.26 8.41 4.41
CA ALA A 319 -7.91 8.24 5.71
C ALA A 319 -8.84 7.02 5.81
N ARG A 320 -8.93 6.15 4.79
CA ARG A 320 -9.94 5.07 4.72
C ARG A 320 -9.86 4.03 5.85
N PHE A 321 -8.72 3.94 6.52
CA PHE A 321 -8.50 3.07 7.69
C PHE A 321 -8.35 3.84 9.00
N ASP A 322 -8.61 5.14 8.99
CA ASP A 322 -8.65 5.93 10.21
C ASP A 322 -9.92 5.57 10.97
N GLU A 323 -9.79 5.50 12.30
CA GLU A 323 -10.96 5.44 13.15
C GLU A 323 -11.79 6.69 12.96
N LYS A 324 -13.08 6.48 12.71
CA LYS A 324 -14.02 7.59 12.66
C LYS A 324 -14.13 8.17 14.06
N PRO A 325 -14.06 9.50 14.22
CA PRO A 325 -14.25 10.12 15.51
C PRO A 325 -15.62 9.70 16.05
N VAL A 326 -15.64 9.30 17.32
CA VAL A 326 -16.89 8.92 17.99
C VAL A 326 -17.72 10.20 18.11
N PRO A 327 -18.94 10.25 17.55
CA PRO A 327 -19.78 11.43 17.66
C PRO A 327 -20.08 11.73 19.12
N PRO A 328 -20.21 13.01 19.50
CA PRO A 328 -20.61 13.36 20.85
C PRO A 328 -21.99 12.78 21.17
N VAL A 329 -22.17 12.39 22.42
CA VAL A 329 -23.40 11.78 22.93
C VAL A 329 -24.11 12.79 23.83
N ASP A 330 -25.38 13.05 23.56
CA ASP A 330 -26.17 13.96 24.39
C ASP A 330 -26.50 13.33 25.74
N ALA A 331 -26.57 14.15 26.79
CA ALA A 331 -27.03 13.69 28.10
C ALA A 331 -28.45 13.09 28.02
N GLY A 332 -28.64 11.97 28.71
CA GLY A 332 -29.85 11.15 28.68
C GLY A 332 -29.84 10.05 27.62
N GLN A 333 -28.84 10.02 26.73
CA GLN A 333 -28.63 8.90 25.81
C GLN A 333 -27.68 7.86 26.40
N ALA A 334 -27.82 6.61 25.95
CA ALA A 334 -26.95 5.51 26.34
C ALA A 334 -25.56 5.66 25.72
N CYS A 335 -24.54 5.31 26.49
CA CYS A 335 -23.16 5.30 26.05
C CYS A 335 -22.97 4.27 24.92
N PRO A 336 -22.49 4.68 23.74
CA PRO A 336 -22.38 3.78 22.59
C PRO A 336 -21.19 2.82 22.69
N ARG A 337 -20.26 3.04 23.62
CA ARG A 337 -19.10 2.17 23.86
C ARG A 337 -18.45 2.44 25.21
N SER A 338 -18.04 1.38 25.91
CA SER A 338 -17.32 1.52 27.17
C SER A 338 -16.00 2.26 27.00
N GLY A 339 -15.69 3.18 27.91
CA GLY A 339 -14.41 3.88 28.00
C GLY A 339 -14.51 5.25 28.64
N CYS A 340 -13.44 6.05 28.52
CA CYS A 340 -13.40 7.39 29.10
C CYS A 340 -14.11 8.41 28.21
N TRP A 341 -15.00 9.19 28.80
CA TRP A 341 -15.69 10.32 28.18
C TRP A 341 -15.52 11.57 29.04
N PHE A 342 -15.63 12.73 28.43
CA PHE A 342 -15.61 14.02 29.11
C PHE A 342 -16.66 14.96 28.53
N SER A 343 -17.05 15.97 29.29
CA SER A 343 -17.97 17.01 28.82
C SER A 343 -17.37 18.39 29.02
N SER A 344 -17.45 19.23 27.98
CA SER A 344 -17.06 20.65 28.06
C SER A 344 -17.97 21.46 29.00
N ALA A 345 -19.14 20.93 29.37
CA ALA A 345 -20.11 21.58 30.26
C ALA A 345 -19.68 21.59 31.74
N GLN A 346 -18.68 20.78 32.12
CA GLN A 346 -18.13 20.76 33.48
C GLN A 346 -16.64 20.43 33.47
N TYR A 347 -15.84 21.28 34.11
CA TYR A 347 -14.42 21.02 34.35
C TYR A 347 -14.25 19.78 35.23
N GLY A 348 -13.28 18.92 34.90
CA GLY A 348 -13.04 17.67 35.63
C GLY A 348 -14.11 16.59 35.43
N SER A 349 -14.97 16.71 34.42
CA SER A 349 -16.03 15.73 34.13
C SER A 349 -15.55 14.39 33.55
N ARG A 350 -14.26 14.28 33.21
CA ARG A 350 -13.68 13.08 32.57
C ARG A 350 -13.87 11.87 33.48
N ARG A 351 -14.57 10.85 32.98
CA ARG A 351 -14.78 9.59 33.70
C ARG A 351 -15.05 8.43 32.74
N HIS A 352 -14.89 7.21 33.26
CA HIS A 352 -15.24 5.99 32.53
C HIS A 352 -16.76 5.79 32.54
N PHE A 353 -17.29 5.31 31.42
CA PHE A 353 -18.67 4.86 31.24
C PHE A 353 -18.66 3.46 30.65
N ASP A 354 -19.65 2.64 31.02
CA ASP A 354 -19.88 1.36 30.35
C ASP A 354 -20.88 1.50 29.20
N GLU A 355 -20.76 0.65 28.17
CA GLU A 355 -21.72 0.58 27.06
C GLU A 355 -23.14 0.36 27.59
N GLY A 356 -24.08 1.19 27.14
CA GLY A 356 -25.44 1.21 27.64
C GLY A 356 -25.69 2.14 28.84
N GLU A 357 -24.66 2.62 29.54
CA GLU A 357 -24.81 3.56 30.67
C GLU A 357 -25.37 4.90 30.19
N LEU A 358 -26.34 5.48 30.91
CA LEU A 358 -26.89 6.78 30.56
C LEU A 358 -25.91 7.92 30.86
N MET A 359 -25.65 8.73 29.85
CA MET A 359 -24.82 9.94 29.97
C MET A 359 -25.53 10.99 30.84
N PRO A 360 -24.98 11.43 31.98
CA PRO A 360 -25.70 12.32 32.88
C PRO A 360 -25.70 13.76 32.35
N ALA A 361 -26.75 14.51 32.74
CA ALA A 361 -26.75 15.96 32.63
C ALA A 361 -26.18 16.57 33.91
N PHE A 362 -25.63 17.78 33.81
CA PHE A 362 -25.23 18.53 35.00
C PHE A 362 -26.34 19.46 35.46
N ALA A 363 -26.60 19.54 36.77
CA ALA A 363 -27.73 20.30 37.31
C ALA A 363 -27.74 21.78 36.89
N HIS A 364 -26.57 22.37 36.65
CA HIS A 364 -26.40 23.76 36.21
C HIS A 364 -26.51 23.97 34.69
N VAL A 365 -26.69 22.91 33.90
CA VAL A 365 -26.76 22.97 32.43
C VAL A 365 -28.00 22.24 31.93
N LYS A 366 -28.79 22.87 31.05
CA LYS A 366 -29.93 22.19 30.41
C LYS A 366 -29.43 20.90 29.76
N SER A 367 -30.13 19.77 29.97
CA SER A 367 -29.75 18.46 29.42
C SER A 367 -29.45 18.49 27.93
N LYS A 368 -30.26 19.22 27.14
CA LYS A 368 -30.06 19.47 25.69
C LYS A 368 -28.78 20.24 25.30
N LYS A 369 -27.98 20.69 26.27
CA LYS A 369 -26.69 21.37 26.07
C LYS A 369 -25.51 20.62 26.69
N THR A 370 -25.76 19.48 27.33
CA THR A 370 -24.68 18.64 27.89
C THR A 370 -24.35 17.56 26.88
N GLN A 371 -23.17 17.68 26.26
CA GLN A 371 -22.63 16.69 25.34
C GLN A 371 -21.40 16.02 25.94
N TRP A 372 -21.30 14.72 25.75
CA TRP A 372 -20.18 13.89 26.16
C TRP A 372 -19.33 13.53 24.94
N PHE A 373 -18.04 13.79 25.03
CA PHE A 373 -17.05 13.57 23.99
C PHE A 373 -16.14 12.43 24.41
N TRP A 374 -15.81 11.55 23.47
CA TRP A 374 -14.90 10.43 23.71
C TRP A 374 -13.50 10.98 24.01
N ALA A 375 -12.93 10.57 25.14
CA ALA A 375 -11.55 10.83 25.47
C ALA A 375 -10.71 9.67 24.96
N GLU A 376 -10.05 9.83 23.80
CA GLU A 376 -9.03 8.86 23.38
C GLU A 376 -7.98 8.71 24.48
N VAL A 377 -7.62 7.45 24.76
CA VAL A 377 -6.53 7.14 25.69
C VAL A 377 -5.25 7.58 24.99
N SER A 378 -4.72 8.72 25.43
CA SER A 378 -3.36 9.14 25.08
C SER A 378 -2.42 8.01 25.50
N SER A 379 -1.81 7.33 24.52
CA SER A 379 -0.86 6.25 24.75
C SER A 379 0.51 6.57 24.18
#